data_AF-A0A947P3B1-F1
#
_entry.id   AF-A0A947P3B1-F1
#
_cell.length_a   1.000
_cell.length_b   1.000
_cell.length_c   1.000
_cell.angle_alpha   90.00
_cell.angle_beta   90.00
_cell.angle_gamma   90.00
#
_symmetry.space_group_name_H-M   'P 1'
#
loop_
_entity.id
_entity.type
_entity.pdbx_description
1 polymer ?
#
loop_
_entity_poly.entity_id
_entity_poly.type
_entity_poly.pdbx_seq_one_letter_code
_entity_poly.pdbx_strand_id
1 'polypeptide(L)'
;MKKACRSCGNSTQTPQVQNVTHGLCPACTEMILGNPDRLQSFLNKIEVPTLLMQSNPRLVVTANHGAQVLFGKSPAQVSGLRGGQVFECRHSFSEAGCGLDENCLNCTIKEAVIETLTTGVSQNEVQTVLPIKTPHGFEAYGVSIATERIGPSALLAIRSFTRI
;
A
#
# COMPACT_ATOMS: atom_id res chain seq x y z
N MET A 1 -7.92 22.32 -17.28
CA MET A 1 -6.44 22.43 -17.38
C MET A 1 -5.87 21.03 -17.59
N LYS A 2 -4.98 20.83 -18.58
CA LYS A 2 -4.26 19.55 -18.74
C LYS A 2 -3.26 19.40 -17.59
N LYS A 3 -3.35 18.34 -16.78
CA LYS A 3 -2.32 18.05 -15.77
C LYS A 3 -1.07 17.52 -16.48
N ALA A 4 0.10 18.05 -16.15
CA ALA A 4 1.38 17.56 -16.65
C ALA A 4 1.91 16.42 -15.78
N CYS A 5 2.57 15.44 -16.38
CA CYS A 5 3.22 14.34 -15.67
C CYS A 5 4.33 14.89 -14.77
N ARG A 6 4.33 14.56 -13.49
CA ARG A 6 5.34 15.05 -12.55
C ARG A 6 6.76 14.57 -12.87
N SER A 7 6.90 13.42 -13.54
CA SER A 7 8.20 12.85 -13.89
C SER A 7 8.77 13.33 -15.22
N CYS A 8 7.94 13.51 -16.26
CA CYS A 8 8.43 13.83 -17.61
C CYS A 8 7.85 15.12 -18.21
N GLY A 9 6.91 15.78 -17.54
CA GLY A 9 6.27 17.01 -18.01
C GLY A 9 5.22 16.83 -19.11
N ASN A 10 5.06 15.63 -19.69
CA ASN A 10 4.09 15.38 -20.76
C ASN A 10 2.65 15.56 -20.27
N SER A 11 1.77 16.10 -21.12
CA SER A 11 0.36 16.28 -20.79
C SER A 11 -0.33 14.92 -20.58
N THR A 12 -0.97 14.73 -19.43
CA THR A 12 -1.77 13.55 -19.11
C THR A 12 -3.22 13.78 -19.54
N GLN A 13 -3.78 12.82 -20.31
CA GLN A 13 -5.18 12.89 -20.76
C GLN A 13 -6.16 12.29 -19.73
N THR A 14 -5.66 11.55 -18.75
CA THR A 14 -6.49 10.80 -17.80
C THR A 14 -6.74 11.60 -16.53
N PRO A 15 -8.00 11.93 -16.18
CA PRO A 15 -8.34 12.51 -14.90
C PRO A 15 -8.35 11.40 -13.84
N GLN A 16 -7.19 10.86 -13.50
CA GLN A 16 -7.08 10.02 -12.31
C GLN A 16 -6.79 10.91 -11.11
N VAL A 17 -7.66 10.83 -10.10
CA VAL A 17 -7.46 11.46 -8.80
C VAL A 17 -6.34 10.69 -8.10
N GLN A 18 -5.11 11.11 -8.38
CA GLN A 18 -3.88 10.55 -7.83
C GLN A 18 -3.54 11.33 -6.55
N ASN A 19 -3.70 10.68 -5.41
CA ASN A 19 -3.59 11.30 -4.08
C ASN A 19 -2.32 10.86 -3.31
N VAL A 20 -1.58 9.91 -3.87
CA VAL A 20 -0.31 9.40 -3.38
C VAL A 20 0.82 9.84 -4.32
N THR A 21 0.69 9.60 -5.64
CA THR A 21 1.80 9.86 -6.58
C THR A 21 1.83 11.28 -7.16
N HIS A 22 0.73 12.02 -7.07
CA HIS A 22 0.59 13.39 -7.55
C HIS A 22 0.84 13.59 -9.07
N GLY A 23 0.52 12.63 -9.95
CA GLY A 23 0.46 12.90 -11.40
C GLY A 23 1.45 12.12 -12.27
N LEU A 24 1.60 10.79 -12.14
CA LEU A 24 2.40 10.00 -13.08
C LEU A 24 1.60 9.57 -14.32
N CYS A 25 2.22 9.66 -15.51
CA CYS A 25 1.67 9.11 -16.75
C CYS A 25 2.01 7.61 -16.89
N PRO A 26 1.24 6.84 -17.70
CA PRO A 26 1.46 5.40 -17.86
C PRO A 26 2.90 5.02 -18.26
N ALA A 27 3.50 5.73 -19.21
CA ALA A 27 4.87 5.45 -19.66
C ALA A 27 5.92 5.65 -18.54
N CYS A 28 5.77 6.70 -17.73
CA CYS A 28 6.65 6.90 -16.57
C CYS A 28 6.40 5.84 -15.50
N THR A 29 5.15 5.45 -15.29
CA THR A 29 4.81 4.36 -14.38
C THR A 29 5.49 3.06 -14.77
N GLU A 30 5.40 2.63 -16.03
CA GLU A 30 6.07 1.42 -16.53
C GLU A 30 7.59 1.51 -16.36
N MET A 31 8.18 2.66 -16.72
CA MET A 31 9.62 2.88 -16.59
C MET A 31 10.11 2.81 -15.13
N ILE A 32 9.32 3.35 -14.19
CA ILE A 32 9.65 3.33 -12.76
C ILE A 32 9.48 1.91 -12.21
N LEU A 33 8.36 1.24 -12.51
CA LEU A 33 8.08 -0.10 -12.01
C LEU A 33 9.02 -1.17 -12.60
N GLY A 34 9.52 -0.97 -13.82
CA GLY A 34 10.45 -1.89 -14.48
C GLY A 34 11.90 -1.83 -13.99
N ASN A 35 12.25 -0.90 -13.09
CA ASN A 35 13.60 -0.77 -12.55
C ASN A 35 13.57 -0.66 -11.01
N PRO A 36 14.10 -1.65 -10.27
CA PRO A 36 14.05 -1.67 -8.81
C PRO A 36 14.64 -0.43 -8.12
N ASP A 37 15.75 0.10 -8.61
CA ASP A 37 16.41 1.28 -8.02
C ASP A 37 15.58 2.54 -8.21
N ARG A 38 15.00 2.73 -9.40
CA ARG A 38 14.09 3.85 -9.70
C ARG A 38 12.80 3.73 -8.90
N LEU A 39 12.26 2.52 -8.78
CA LEU A 39 11.08 2.23 -7.97
C LEU A 39 11.30 2.59 -6.51
N GLN A 40 12.40 2.12 -5.92
CA GLN A 40 12.72 2.41 -4.53
C GLN A 40 12.96 3.91 -4.32
N SER A 41 13.71 4.55 -5.22
CA SER A 41 13.94 5.99 -5.20
C SER A 41 12.65 6.80 -5.32
N PHE A 42 11.69 6.32 -6.11
CA PHE A 42 10.37 6.93 -6.24
C PHE A 42 9.55 6.79 -4.95
N LEU A 43 9.45 5.57 -4.40
CA LEU A 43 8.72 5.30 -3.17
C LEU A 43 9.26 6.10 -1.98
N ASN A 44 10.58 6.24 -1.89
CA ASN A 44 11.22 7.02 -0.83
C ASN A 44 10.97 8.54 -0.92
N LYS A 45 10.43 9.06 -2.04
CA LYS A 45 9.97 10.45 -2.14
C LYS A 45 8.55 10.65 -1.60
N ILE A 46 7.83 9.58 -1.28
CA ILE A 46 6.51 9.65 -0.66
C ILE A 46 6.71 9.89 0.84
N GLU A 47 6.16 10.99 1.35
CA GLU A 47 6.38 11.47 2.72
C GLU A 47 5.76 10.57 3.80
N VAL A 48 4.72 9.81 3.45
CA VAL A 48 4.03 8.90 4.36
C VAL A 48 4.52 7.47 4.20
N PRO A 49 4.51 6.65 5.27
CA PRO A 49 4.78 5.22 5.18
C PRO A 49 3.95 4.56 4.08
N THR A 50 4.60 3.89 3.12
CA THR A 50 3.93 3.37 1.93
C THR A 50 4.47 1.99 1.55
N LEU A 51 3.55 1.07 1.28
CA LEU A 51 3.82 -0.24 0.69
C LEU A 51 3.43 -0.22 -0.80
N LEU A 52 4.18 -0.93 -1.64
CA LEU A 52 3.76 -1.26 -2.99
C LEU A 52 3.25 -2.70 -3.01
N MET A 53 2.03 -2.91 -3.48
CA MET A 53 1.37 -4.21 -3.55
C MET A 53 1.13 -4.62 -5.01
N GLN A 54 1.49 -5.85 -5.38
CA GLN A 54 1.10 -6.41 -6.68
C GLN A 54 -0.33 -6.97 -6.63
N SER A 55 -0.93 -7.23 -7.79
CA SER A 55 -2.34 -7.64 -7.89
C SER A 55 -2.60 -9.14 -7.72
N ASN A 56 -1.71 -10.02 -8.20
CA ASN A 56 -1.93 -11.47 -8.14
C ASN A 56 -0.64 -12.30 -8.01
N PRO A 57 -0.43 -13.04 -6.91
CA PRO A 57 -1.15 -12.91 -5.64
C PRO A 57 -0.91 -11.53 -5.01
N ARG A 58 -1.86 -11.01 -4.22
CA ARG A 58 -1.74 -9.71 -3.52
C ARG A 58 -0.67 -9.74 -2.44
N LEU A 59 0.56 -9.46 -2.86
CA LEU A 59 1.77 -9.44 -2.04
C LEU A 59 2.42 -8.07 -2.09
N VAL A 60 3.11 -7.71 -1.01
CA VAL A 60 3.97 -6.54 -0.94
C VAL A 60 5.22 -6.80 -1.77
N VAL A 61 5.50 -5.91 -2.71
CA VAL A 61 6.70 -5.95 -3.55
C VAL A 61 7.87 -5.32 -2.78
N THR A 62 7.64 -4.13 -2.22
CA THR A 62 8.62 -3.38 -1.42
C THR A 62 7.89 -2.30 -0.58
N ALA A 63 8.65 -1.60 0.25
CA ALA A 63 8.20 -0.52 1.13
C ALA A 63 9.17 0.67 1.08
N ASN A 64 8.65 1.88 1.24
CA ASN A 64 9.50 3.05 1.45
C ASN A 64 10.13 3.07 2.85
N HIS A 65 11.10 3.96 3.06
CA HIS A 65 11.77 4.11 4.36
C HIS A 65 10.79 4.37 5.52
N GLY A 66 9.75 5.19 5.31
CA GLY A 66 8.74 5.46 6.33
C GLY A 66 8.02 4.20 6.81
N ALA A 67 7.65 3.30 5.90
CA ALA A 67 7.03 2.02 6.26
C ALA A 67 8.00 1.05 6.93
N GLN A 68 9.27 1.05 6.52
CA GLN A 68 10.29 0.24 7.18
C GLN A 68 10.47 0.64 8.64
N VAL A 69 10.55 1.94 8.91
CA VAL A 69 10.62 2.49 10.28
C VAL A 69 9.35 2.17 11.06
N LEU A 70 8.18 2.39 10.47
CA LEU A 70 6.89 2.17 11.13
C LEU A 70 6.71 0.72 11.60
N PHE A 71 7.08 -0.24 10.75
CA PHE A 71 6.90 -1.67 11.04
C PHE A 71 8.14 -2.34 11.64
N GLY A 72 9.26 -1.63 11.76
CA GLY A 72 10.54 -2.20 12.19
C GLY A 72 11.04 -3.32 11.27
N LYS A 73 10.79 -3.22 9.96
CA LYS A 73 11.09 -4.26 8.95
C LYS A 73 11.89 -3.70 7.79
N SER A 74 12.91 -4.43 7.35
CA SER A 74 13.64 -4.14 6.12
C SER A 74 12.80 -4.46 4.86
N PRO A 75 13.17 -3.97 3.67
CA PRO A 75 12.49 -4.30 2.42
C PRO A 75 12.41 -5.81 2.17
N ALA A 76 13.47 -6.54 2.48
CA ALA A 76 13.52 -7.99 2.33
C ALA A 76 12.54 -8.72 3.28
N GLN A 77 12.27 -8.16 4.45
CA GLN A 77 11.34 -8.72 5.43
C GLN A 77 9.87 -8.41 5.11
N VAL A 78 9.57 -7.49 4.19
CA VAL A 78 8.20 -7.19 3.75
C VAL A 78 7.89 -7.77 2.37
N SER A 79 8.91 -7.96 1.52
CA SER A 79 8.72 -8.47 0.17
C SER A 79 8.15 -9.88 0.18
N GLY A 80 7.17 -10.14 -0.69
CA GLY A 80 6.49 -11.43 -0.78
C GLY A 80 5.47 -11.69 0.34
N LEU A 81 5.30 -10.78 1.30
CA LEU A 81 4.30 -10.90 2.36
C LEU A 81 2.95 -10.31 1.95
N ARG A 82 1.86 -10.82 2.52
CA ARG A 82 0.55 -10.17 2.45
C ARG A 82 0.49 -9.00 3.44
N GLY A 83 -0.41 -8.05 3.19
CA GLY A 83 -0.57 -6.85 4.03
C GLY A 83 -0.65 -7.18 5.53
N GLY A 84 -1.56 -8.06 5.95
CA GLY A 84 -1.71 -8.43 7.36
C GLY A 84 -0.44 -8.99 8.01
N GLN A 85 0.44 -9.67 7.26
CA GLN A 85 1.73 -10.15 7.77
C GLN A 85 2.74 -9.00 7.96
N VAL A 86 2.67 -7.96 7.12
CA VAL A 86 3.48 -6.74 7.32
C VAL A 86 2.96 -5.95 8.53
N PHE A 87 1.64 -5.83 8.68
CA PHE A 87 1.02 -5.16 9.82
C PHE A 87 1.12 -5.97 11.13
N GLU A 88 1.46 -7.26 11.11
CA GLU A 88 1.35 -8.16 12.28
C GLU A 88 -0.10 -8.31 12.79
N CYS A 89 -1.08 -8.29 11.89
CA CYS A 89 -2.49 -8.48 12.21
C CYS A 89 -2.73 -9.89 12.80
N ARG A 90 -3.56 -10.03 13.83
CA ARG A 90 -3.90 -11.32 14.46
C ARG A 90 -4.28 -12.39 13.45
N HIS A 91 -5.07 -12.05 12.44
CA HIS A 91 -5.55 -12.99 11.43
C HIS A 91 -4.46 -13.45 10.45
N SER A 92 -3.28 -12.82 10.44
CA SER A 92 -2.14 -13.36 9.68
C SER A 92 -1.47 -14.55 10.36
N PHE A 93 -1.77 -14.81 11.64
CA PHE A 93 -1.24 -15.93 12.43
C PHE A 93 -2.20 -17.12 12.52
N SER A 94 -3.40 -17.02 11.94
CA SER A 94 -4.27 -18.19 11.84
C SER A 94 -3.72 -19.20 10.84
N GLU A 95 -4.23 -20.43 10.90
CA GLU A 95 -3.84 -21.50 9.98
C GLU A 95 -4.09 -21.13 8.51
N ALA A 96 -5.22 -20.47 8.23
CA ALA A 96 -5.55 -19.97 6.90
C ALA A 96 -4.68 -18.75 6.51
N GLY A 97 -4.39 -17.88 7.48
CA GLY A 97 -3.55 -16.71 7.31
C GLY A 97 -4.23 -15.52 6.62
N CYS A 98 -3.44 -14.47 6.38
CA CYS A 98 -3.94 -13.19 5.90
C CYS A 98 -4.69 -13.30 4.58
N GLY A 99 -5.90 -12.75 4.52
CA GLY A 99 -6.73 -12.72 3.31
C GLY A 99 -7.48 -14.02 3.01
N LEU A 100 -7.28 -15.07 3.82
CA LEU A 100 -7.96 -16.36 3.72
C LEU A 100 -8.73 -16.72 5.00
N ASP A 101 -8.33 -16.18 6.16
CA ASP A 101 -9.09 -16.25 7.40
C ASP A 101 -10.52 -15.70 7.24
N GLU A 102 -11.49 -16.27 7.96
CA GLU A 102 -12.89 -15.83 7.90
C GLU A 102 -13.08 -14.36 8.29
N ASN A 103 -12.27 -13.86 9.23
CA ASN A 103 -12.30 -12.45 9.62
C ASN A 103 -11.71 -11.54 8.54
N CYS A 104 -10.92 -12.10 7.62
CA CYS A 104 -10.45 -11.37 6.47
C CYS A 104 -11.53 -11.16 5.42
N LEU A 105 -12.69 -11.83 5.47
CA LEU A 105 -13.79 -11.64 4.50
C LEU A 105 -14.20 -10.17 4.43
N ASN A 106 -14.38 -9.53 5.59
CA ASN A 106 -14.79 -8.14 5.75
C ASN A 106 -13.63 -7.20 6.17
N CYS A 107 -12.39 -7.56 5.82
CA CYS A 107 -11.24 -6.72 6.16
C CYS A 107 -11.25 -5.45 5.30
N THR A 108 -11.51 -4.30 5.94
CA THR A 108 -11.63 -2.99 5.28
C THR A 108 -10.40 -2.62 4.44
N ILE A 109 -9.20 -2.92 4.93
CA ILE A 109 -7.96 -2.67 4.17
C ILE A 109 -7.89 -3.56 2.92
N LYS A 110 -8.24 -4.85 3.05
CA LYS A 110 -8.25 -5.80 1.94
C LYS A 110 -9.24 -5.34 0.85
N GLU A 111 -10.43 -4.93 1.26
CA GLU A 111 -11.46 -4.42 0.35
C GLU A 111 -11.00 -3.16 -0.38
N ALA A 112 -10.44 -2.18 0.33
CA ALA A 112 -9.92 -0.96 -0.27
C ALA A 112 -8.83 -1.23 -1.33
N VAL A 113 -7.91 -2.16 -1.04
CA VAL A 113 -6.87 -2.58 -1.99
C VAL A 113 -7.47 -3.30 -3.20
N ILE A 114 -8.43 -4.22 -2.99
CA ILE A 114 -9.10 -4.94 -4.08
C ILE A 114 -9.87 -3.98 -4.99
N GLU A 115 -10.63 -3.07 -4.39
CA GLU A 115 -11.40 -2.05 -5.11
C GLU A 115 -10.46 -1.21 -5.98
N THR A 116 -9.38 -0.70 -5.38
CA THR A 116 -8.38 0.13 -6.10
C THR A 116 -7.74 -0.61 -7.26
N LEU A 117 -7.35 -1.87 -7.07
CA LEU A 117 -6.72 -2.67 -8.13
C LEU A 117 -7.71 -2.95 -9.26
N THR A 118 -8.95 -3.30 -8.92
CA THR A 118 -10.01 -3.68 -9.86
C THR A 118 -10.50 -2.49 -10.67
N THR A 119 -10.93 -1.42 -10.00
CA THR A 119 -11.58 -0.28 -10.65
C THR A 119 -10.61 0.82 -11.04
N GLY A 120 -9.43 0.85 -10.42
CA GLY A 120 -8.47 1.95 -10.55
C GLY A 120 -8.86 3.20 -9.75
N VAL A 121 -9.94 3.14 -8.97
CA VAL A 121 -10.39 4.25 -8.12
C VAL A 121 -9.63 4.22 -6.80
N SER A 122 -8.85 5.27 -6.55
CA SER A 122 -8.13 5.48 -5.28
C SER A 122 -9.10 5.55 -4.10
N GLN A 123 -8.81 4.83 -3.02
CA GLN A 123 -9.53 4.95 -1.76
C GLN A 123 -8.77 5.88 -0.83
N ASN A 124 -9.46 6.76 -0.12
CA ASN A 124 -8.83 7.74 0.77
C ASN A 124 -9.46 7.68 2.15
N GLU A 125 -8.66 7.97 3.17
CA GLU A 125 -9.11 8.02 4.57
C GLU A 125 -9.88 6.78 5.02
N VAL A 126 -9.52 5.60 4.49
CA VAL A 126 -10.11 4.34 4.92
C VAL A 126 -9.62 4.06 6.33
N GLN A 127 -10.54 4.09 7.29
CA GLN A 127 -10.26 3.89 8.70
C GLN A 127 -10.72 2.51 9.15
N THR A 128 -9.94 1.88 10.01
CA THR A 128 -10.27 0.60 10.62
C THR A 128 -9.51 0.42 11.94
N VAL A 129 -9.88 -0.62 12.70
CA VAL A 129 -9.13 -1.07 13.87
C VAL A 129 -8.57 -2.45 13.57
N LEU A 130 -7.27 -2.61 13.78
CA LEU A 130 -6.60 -3.89 13.64
C LEU A 130 -6.12 -4.41 15.00
N PRO A 131 -6.33 -5.71 15.31
CA PRO A 131 -5.64 -6.37 16.40
C PRO A 131 -4.21 -6.70 15.94
N ILE A 132 -3.21 -6.03 16.49
CA ILE A 132 -1.80 -6.13 16.11
C ILE A 132 -1.02 -6.92 17.16
N LYS A 133 -0.16 -7.84 16.73
CA LYS A 133 0.72 -8.59 17.63
C LYS A 133 1.83 -7.68 18.15
N THR A 134 1.97 -7.66 19.47
CA THR A 134 3.03 -6.96 20.20
C THR A 134 3.71 -7.92 21.19
N PRO A 135 4.81 -7.51 21.85
CA PRO A 135 5.40 -8.29 22.94
C PRO A 135 4.44 -8.59 24.11
N HIS A 136 3.40 -7.77 24.29
CA HIS A 136 2.40 -7.91 25.37
C HIS A 136 1.14 -8.67 24.94
N GLY A 137 1.12 -9.24 23.74
CA GLY A 137 -0.05 -9.89 23.15
C GLY A 137 -0.67 -9.05 22.04
N PHE A 138 -1.96 -9.24 21.80
CA PHE A 138 -2.68 -8.52 20.73
C PHE A 138 -3.27 -7.22 21.28
N GLU A 139 -2.92 -6.11 20.65
CA GLU A 139 -3.37 -4.77 21.01
C GLU A 139 -4.13 -4.13 19.84
N ALA A 140 -5.12 -3.28 20.15
CA ALA A 140 -5.90 -2.61 19.13
C ALA A 140 -5.15 -1.37 18.61
N TYR A 141 -5.06 -1.25 17.29
CA TYR A 141 -4.52 -0.07 16.62
C TYR A 141 -5.57 0.52 15.70
N GLY A 142 -5.86 1.80 15.88
CA GLY A 142 -6.54 2.61 14.88
C GLY A 142 -5.61 2.85 13.70
N VAL A 143 -6.08 2.52 12.50
CA VAL A 143 -5.33 2.62 11.26
C VAL A 143 -6.13 3.43 10.26
N SER A 144 -5.50 4.43 9.64
CA SER A 144 -6.02 5.10 8.45
C SER A 144 -5.09 4.88 7.28
N ILE A 145 -5.65 4.52 6.12
CA ILE A 145 -4.89 4.30 4.89
C ILE A 145 -5.46 5.11 3.72
N ALA A 146 -4.65 5.24 2.68
CA ALA A 146 -5.09 5.57 1.33
C ALA A 146 -4.47 4.59 0.34
N THR A 147 -5.15 4.35 -0.77
CA THR A 147 -4.68 3.47 -1.84
C THR A 147 -4.71 4.19 -3.18
N GLU A 148 -3.75 3.88 -4.04
CA GLU A 148 -3.70 4.40 -5.41
C GLU A 148 -3.18 3.32 -6.36
N ARG A 149 -3.83 3.13 -7.51
CA ARG A 149 -3.33 2.19 -8.52
C ARG A 149 -2.16 2.81 -9.28
N ILE A 150 -1.06 2.06 -9.38
CA ILE A 150 0.12 2.41 -10.17
C ILE A 150 0.45 1.23 -11.10
N GLY A 151 0.09 1.36 -12.38
CA GLY A 151 0.21 0.26 -13.35
C GLY A 151 -0.62 -0.96 -12.90
N PRO A 152 -0.04 -2.18 -12.86
CA PRO A 152 -0.72 -3.39 -12.37
C PRO A 152 -0.68 -3.54 -10.84
N SER A 153 -0.08 -2.57 -10.13
CA SER A 153 0.15 -2.58 -8.69
C SER A 153 -0.68 -1.50 -8.00
N ALA A 154 -0.72 -1.53 -6.67
CA ALA A 154 -1.30 -0.48 -5.84
C ALA A 154 -0.30 0.02 -4.80
N LEU A 155 -0.28 1.31 -4.56
CA LEU A 155 0.31 1.90 -3.38
C LEU A 155 -0.69 1.80 -2.23
N LEU A 156 -0.20 1.44 -1.06
CA LEU A 156 -0.93 1.48 0.21
C LEU A 156 -0.18 2.43 1.14
N ALA A 157 -0.67 3.66 1.25
CA ALA A 157 -0.12 4.69 2.11
C ALA A 157 -0.79 4.66 3.49
N ILE A 158 -0.01 4.59 4.56
CA ILE A 158 -0.50 4.60 5.94
C ILE A 158 -0.49 6.04 6.44
N ARG A 159 -1.68 6.59 6.73
CA ARG A 159 -1.90 7.97 7.18
C ARG A 159 -1.84 8.08 8.69
N SER A 160 -2.34 7.09 9.40
CA SER A 160 -2.20 6.98 10.86
C SER A 160 -2.10 5.51 11.27
N PHE A 161 -1.37 5.27 12.35
CA PHE A 161 -1.19 3.95 12.96
C PHE A 161 -0.94 4.16 14.46
N THR A 162 -2.00 4.09 15.25
CA THR A 162 -1.98 4.53 16.65
C THR A 162 -2.66 3.50 17.53
N ARG A 163 -2.00 3.11 18.63
CA ARG A 163 -2.59 2.25 19.64
C ARG A 163 -3.78 2.95 20.30
N ILE A 164 -4.88 2.23 20.48
CA ILE A 164 -6.11 2.71 21.14
C ILE A 164 -6.44 1.92 22.41
#